data_AF-A0A2V9W6U7-F1
#
_entry.id   AF-A0A2V9W6U7-F1
#
_cell.length_a   1.000
_cell.length_b   1.000
_cell.length_c   1.000
_cell.angle_alpha   90.00
_cell.angle_beta   90.00
_cell.angle_gamma   90.00
#
_symmetry.space_group_name_H-M   'P 1'
#
loop_
_entity.id
_entity.type
_entity.pdbx_description
1 polymer ?
#
loop_
_entity_poly.entity_id
_entity_poly.type
_entity_poly.pdbx_seq_one_letter_code
_entity_poly.pdbx_strand_id
1 'polypeptide(L)' 'MMHLESTLQELVRGIASIVRATLQEIFDESAYARFLLRRQLQTSPEAYAEFLRENETSRQRRPRCC' A
#
# COMPACT_ATOMS: atom_id res chain seq x y z
N MET A 1 34.19 -0.36 -15.74
CA MET A 1 33.25 -1.41 -15.27
C MET A 1 32.43 -0.95 -14.04
N MET A 2 32.98 -0.14 -13.13
CA MET A 2 32.25 0.34 -11.92
C MET A 2 31.12 1.38 -12.18
N HIS A 3 31.17 2.14 -13.27
CA HIS A 3 30.14 3.16 -13.58
C HIS A 3 28.85 2.59 -14.17
N LEU A 4 28.86 1.37 -14.73
CA LEU A 4 27.65 0.76 -15.27
C LEU A 4 26.75 0.27 -14.13
N GLU A 5 27.35 -0.26 -13.07
CA GLU A 5 26.63 -0.76 -11.90
C GLU A 5 26.00 0.37 -11.09
N SER A 6 26.68 1.52 -10.95
CA SER A 6 26.10 2.69 -10.28
C SER A 6 24.87 3.24 -11.03
N THR A 7 24.94 3.33 -12.36
CA THR A 7 23.81 3.82 -13.17
C THR A 7 22.63 2.84 -13.14
N LEU A 8 22.91 1.53 -13.13
CA LEU A 8 21.86 0.51 -12.95
C LEU A 8 21.22 0.60 -11.56
N GLN A 9 22.00 0.81 -10.51
CA GLN A 9 21.48 0.98 -9.15
C GLN A 9 20.58 2.21 -9.03
N GLU A 10 20.97 3.33 -9.62
CA GLU A 10 20.17 4.57 -9.62
C GLU A 10 18.86 4.39 -10.39
N LEU A 11 18.91 3.75 -11.57
CA LEU A 11 17.73 3.45 -12.36
C LEU A 11 16.76 2.51 -11.64
N VAL A 12 17.27 1.42 -11.06
CA VAL A 12 16.45 0.46 -10.30
C VAL A 12 15.79 1.16 -9.11
N ARG A 13 16.52 2.00 -8.37
CA ARG A 13 15.98 2.75 -7.24
C ARG A 13 14.90 3.74 -7.68
N GLY A 14 15.10 4.44 -8.79
CA GLY A 14 14.12 5.35 -9.36
C GLY A 14 12.82 4.63 -9.75
N ILE A 15 12.96 3.54 -10.50
CA ILE A 15 11.82 2.69 -10.93
C ILE A 15 11.09 2.13 -9.71
N ALA A 16 11.80 1.58 -8.73
CA ALA A 16 11.20 1.05 -7.51
C ALA A 16 10.43 2.11 -6.71
N SER A 17 10.94 3.35 -6.66
CA SER A 17 10.26 4.46 -5.99
C SER A 17 8.96 4.85 -6.71
N ILE A 18 8.98 4.92 -8.05
CA ILE A 18 7.78 5.25 -8.84
C ILE A 18 6.76 4.13 -8.70
N VAL A 19 7.16 2.88 -8.91
CA VAL A 19 6.28 1.71 -8.77
C VAL A 19 5.65 1.68 -7.38
N ARG A 20 6.43 1.91 -6.33
CA ARG A 20 5.90 1.98 -4.96
C ARG A 20 4.88 3.11 -4.79
N ALA A 21 5.17 4.32 -5.27
CA ALA A 21 4.24 5.44 -5.17
C ALA A 21 2.94 5.17 -5.94
N THR A 22 3.03 4.63 -7.15
CA THR A 22 1.87 4.24 -7.95
C THR A 22 1.05 3.13 -7.28
N LEU A 23 1.70 2.12 -6.69
CA LEU A 23 1.00 1.08 -5.94
C LEU A 23 0.30 1.65 -4.70
N GLN A 24 0.95 2.57 -3.98
CA GLN A 24 0.34 3.25 -2.83
C GLN A 24 -0.91 4.05 -3.23
N GLU A 25 -0.88 4.67 -4.40
CA GLU A 25 -2.01 5.44 -4.93
C GLU A 25 -3.15 4.52 -5.43
N ILE A 26 -2.83 3.47 -6.19
CA ILE A 26 -3.82 2.52 -6.72
C ILE A 26 -4.50 1.72 -5.61
N PHE A 27 -3.72 1.21 -4.65
CA PHE A 27 -4.22 0.31 -3.62
C PHE A 27 -4.68 1.02 -2.35
N ASP A 28 -4.59 2.36 -2.31
CA ASP A 28 -4.75 3.15 -1.09
C ASP A 28 -4.02 2.47 0.09
N GLU A 29 -2.77 2.06 -0.14
CA GLU A 29 -1.97 1.30 0.84
C GLU A 29 -1.74 2.14 2.11
N SER A 30 -2.01 3.46 2.02
CA SER A 30 -2.17 4.38 3.14
C SER A 30 -3.26 3.94 4.12
N ALA A 31 -4.38 3.38 3.65
CA ALA A 31 -5.50 2.93 4.48
C ALA A 31 -5.13 1.65 5.23
N TYR A 32 -4.47 0.70 4.56
CA TYR A 32 -4.00 -0.52 5.21
C TYR A 32 -2.88 -0.21 6.22
N ALA A 33 -1.91 0.64 5.87
CA ALA A 33 -0.88 1.09 6.81
C ALA A 33 -1.47 1.83 8.03
N ARG A 34 -2.46 2.72 7.81
CA ARG A 34 -3.19 3.38 8.91
C ARG A 34 -3.99 2.40 9.76
N PHE A 35 -4.56 1.35 9.15
CA PHE A 35 -5.25 0.28 9.87
C PHE A 35 -4.27 -0.48 10.77
N LEU A 36 -3.12 -0.90 10.23
CA LEU A 36 -2.06 -1.58 10.98
C LEU A 36 -1.56 -0.71 12.15
N LEU A 37 -1.27 0.57 11.90
CA LEU A 37 -0.85 1.52 12.93
C LEU A 37 -1.92 1.72 14.02
N ARG A 38 -3.20 1.91 13.64
CA ARG A 38 -4.30 2.09 14.60
C ARG A 38 -4.54 0.84 15.45
N ARG A 39 -4.40 -0.35 14.86
CA ARG A 39 -4.60 -1.64 15.54
C ARG A 39 -3.34 -2.16 16.22
N GLN A 40 -2.20 -1.48 16.07
CA GLN A 40 -0.87 -1.94 16.50
C GLN A 40 -0.53 -3.35 15.99
N LEU A 41 -0.96 -3.65 14.75
CA LEU A 41 -0.72 -4.92 14.10
C LEU A 41 0.49 -4.83 13.18
N GLN A 42 1.21 -5.94 13.06
CA GLN A 42 2.18 -6.13 12.00
C GLN A 42 1.50 -6.68 10.75
N THR A 43 2.18 -6.58 9.61
CA THR A 43 1.67 -7.12 8.35
C THR A 43 1.52 -8.64 8.46
N SER A 44 0.29 -9.15 8.33
CA SER A 44 0.02 -10.58 8.21
C SER A 44 -1.19 -10.81 7.29
N PRO A 45 -1.36 -12.02 6.72
CA PRO A 45 -2.56 -12.36 5.96
C PRO A 45 -3.86 -12.14 6.75
N GLU A 46 -3.84 -12.43 8.05
CA GLU A 46 -4.98 -12.26 8.96
C GLU A 46 -5.31 -10.78 9.17
N ALA A 47 -4.29 -9.93 9.34
CA ALA A 47 -4.47 -8.48 9.44
C ALA A 47 -5.05 -7.89 8.15
N TYR A 48 -4.64 -8.40 6.99
CA TYR A 48 -5.21 -8.00 5.70
C TYR A 48 -6.67 -8.44 5.56
N ALA A 49 -7.02 -9.66 5.98
CA ALA A 49 -8.40 -10.13 5.99
C ALA A 49 -9.31 -9.31 6.93
N GLU A 50 -8.80 -8.88 8.09
CA GLU A 50 -9.54 -7.97 8.98
C GLU A 50 -9.74 -6.59 8.37
N PHE A 51 -8.69 -6.03 7.73
CA PHE A 51 -8.80 -4.79 6.99
C PHE A 51 -9.88 -4.85 5.90
N LEU A 52 -9.93 -5.93 5.10
CA LEU A 52 -10.93 -6.11 4.06
C LEU A 52 -12.36 -6.13 4.65
N ARG A 53 -12.59 -6.87 5.74
CA ARG A 53 -13.90 -6.90 6.43
C ARG A 53 -14.34 -5.53 6.94
N GLU A 54 -13.42 -4.76 7.54
CA GLU A 54 -13.69 -3.40 8.01
C GLU A 54 -14.00 -2.44 6.84
N ASN A 55 -13.26 -2.58 5.74
CA ASN A 55 -13.41 -1.75 4.56
C ASN A 55 -14.72 -2.05 3.81
N GLU A 56 -15.11 -3.33 3.70
CA GLU A 56 -16.43 -3.73 3.20
C GLU A 56 -17.56 -3.13 4.02
N THR A 57 -17.48 -3.24 5.35
CA THR A 57 -18.48 -2.67 6.26
C THR A 57 -18.58 -1.15 6.09
N SER A 58 -17.44 -0.47 5.91
CA SER A 58 -17.38 0.98 5.70
C SER A 58 -17.95 1.40 4.34
N ARG A 59 -17.73 0.60 3.29
CA ARG A 59 -18.30 0.81 1.95
C ARG A 59 -19.82 0.55 1.92
N GLN A 60 -20.31 -0.43 2.67
CA GLN A 60 -21.75 -0.72 2.80
C GLN A 60 -22.50 0.39 3.56
N ARG A 61 -21.84 1.05 4.51
CA ARG A 61 -22.39 2.17 5.28
C ARG A 61 -22.42 3.49 4.51
N ARG A 62 -21.78 3.59 3.35
CA ARG A 62 -21.94 4.77 2.50
C ARG A 62 -23.40 4.78 2.03
N PRO A 63 -24.21 5.80 2.38
CA PRO A 63 -25.54 5.92 1.81
C PRO A 63 -25.35 5.94 0.30
N ARG A 64 -26.06 5.03 -0.40
CA ARG A 64 -26.16 5.10 -1.85
C ARG A 64 -26.88 6.42 -2.10
N CYS A 65 -26.14 7.45 -2.48
CA CYS A 65 -26.75 8.71 -2.85
C CYS A 65 -27.75 8.41 -3.96
N CYS A 66 -28.97 8.91 -3.76
CA CYS A 66 -30.03 8.98 -4.74
C CYS A 66 -29.52 9.66 -6.02
#